data_AF-K2ANR6-F1
#
_entry.id   AF-K2ANR6-F1
#
_cell.length_a   1.000
_cell.length_b   1.000
_cell.length_c   1.000
_cell.angle_alpha   90.00
_cell.angle_beta   90.00
_cell.angle_gamma   90.00
#
_symmetry.space_group_name_H-M   'P 1'
#
loop_
_entity.id
_entity.type
_entity.pdbx_description
1 polymer ?
#
loop_
_entity_poly.entity_id
_entity_poly.type
_entity_poly.pdbx_seq_one_letter_code
_entity_poly.pdbx_strand_id
1 'polypeptide(L)'
;MMKKFKVFVFAFGALALIFWLNSGCSNDKLQLGVKEDEMYVSRIRTYRAGVETDSVAGIKVSEHLIIEGRAYNQNGTIASDSAVAMTTTDEKIAKILSVYRSKDSYYGVIRGENFGSVEILLTSGSVTVPFYLGVSTGTSGAQKPYIKFSSISTDPITVGSARQYNANYVDSNGAVSTSTALVWSLVPADEMVAKIASQTKDGAVVQGVSTGEVELLVKDAENTVASSVAIKVN
;
A
#
# COMPACT_ATOMS: atom_id res chain seq x y z
N MET A 1 -41.17 -18.27 -59.77
CA MET A 1 -39.79 -18.22 -59.21
C MET A 1 -39.54 -17.10 -58.18
N MET A 2 -40.39 -16.08 -58.02
CA MET A 2 -40.12 -14.94 -57.11
C MET A 2 -40.42 -15.16 -55.61
N LYS A 3 -41.19 -16.19 -55.22
CA LYS A 3 -41.48 -16.47 -53.79
C LYS A 3 -40.28 -17.09 -53.04
N LYS A 4 -39.48 -17.93 -53.69
CA LYS A 4 -38.29 -18.56 -53.07
C LYS A 4 -37.14 -17.55 -52.87
N PHE A 5 -37.02 -16.56 -53.77
CA PHE A 5 -35.97 -15.53 -53.68
C PHE A 5 -36.18 -14.56 -52.50
N LYS A 6 -37.45 -14.23 -52.17
CA LYS A 6 -37.78 -13.36 -51.03
C LYS A 6 -37.49 -14.00 -49.67
N VAL A 7 -37.66 -15.33 -49.54
CA VAL A 7 -37.36 -16.06 -48.30
C VAL A 7 -35.85 -16.13 -48.05
N PHE A 8 -35.03 -16.27 -49.11
CA PHE A 8 -33.57 -16.29 -48.98
C PHE A 8 -32.97 -14.96 -48.52
N VAL A 9 -33.50 -13.82 -49.01
CA VAL A 9 -33.03 -12.49 -48.58
C VAL A 9 -33.43 -12.21 -47.12
N PHE A 10 -34.60 -12.67 -46.68
CA PHE A 10 -35.04 -12.53 -45.29
C PHE A 10 -34.22 -13.40 -44.32
N ALA A 11 -33.87 -14.63 -44.73
CA ALA A 11 -33.05 -15.53 -43.94
C ALA A 11 -31.61 -15.03 -43.76
N PHE A 12 -31.00 -14.46 -44.81
CA PHE A 12 -29.67 -13.84 -44.71
C PHE A 12 -29.68 -12.54 -43.88
N GLY A 13 -30.74 -11.73 -43.98
CA GLY A 13 -30.91 -10.53 -43.15
C GLY A 13 -31.08 -10.88 -41.66
N ALA A 14 -31.85 -11.93 -41.35
CA ALA A 14 -32.02 -12.41 -39.97
C ALA A 14 -30.73 -13.03 -39.40
N LEU A 15 -29.98 -13.78 -40.20
CA LEU A 15 -28.67 -14.32 -39.79
C LEU A 15 -27.63 -13.23 -39.56
N ALA A 16 -27.61 -12.16 -40.38
CA ALA A 16 -26.74 -11.00 -40.16
C ALA A 16 -27.12 -10.22 -38.90
N LEU A 17 -28.43 -10.09 -38.59
CA LEU A 17 -28.91 -9.45 -37.37
C LEU A 17 -28.57 -10.28 -36.12
N ILE A 18 -28.67 -11.62 -36.20
CA ILE A 18 -28.27 -12.54 -35.12
C ILE A 18 -26.75 -12.52 -34.93
N PHE A 19 -25.95 -12.40 -36.01
CA PHE A 19 -24.50 -12.19 -35.89
C PHE A 19 -24.18 -10.83 -35.27
N TRP A 20 -24.93 -9.77 -35.56
CA TRP A 20 -24.75 -8.48 -34.88
C TRP A 20 -25.14 -8.52 -33.39
N LEU A 21 -26.20 -9.25 -33.03
CA LEU A 21 -26.63 -9.45 -31.64
C LEU A 21 -25.71 -10.39 -30.85
N ASN A 22 -25.09 -11.39 -31.50
CA ASN A 22 -24.17 -12.33 -30.85
C ASN A 22 -22.68 -11.91 -30.95
N SER A 23 -22.32 -11.04 -31.88
CA SER A 23 -20.93 -10.55 -32.07
C SER A 23 -20.75 -9.08 -31.67
N GLY A 24 -21.80 -8.45 -31.14
CA GLY A 24 -21.82 -7.03 -30.78
C GLY A 24 -22.36 -6.76 -29.38
N CYS A 25 -21.80 -7.43 -28.37
CA CYS A 25 -21.64 -6.97 -26.96
C CYS A 25 -21.29 -8.16 -26.05
N SER A 26 -20.18 -8.87 -26.30
CA SER A 26 -19.42 -9.35 -25.14
C SER A 26 -18.75 -8.11 -24.55
N ASN A 27 -19.49 -7.47 -23.65
CA ASN A 27 -18.95 -6.47 -22.74
C ASN A 27 -18.23 -7.16 -21.57
N ASP A 28 -17.58 -8.30 -21.81
CA ASP A 28 -16.62 -8.88 -20.85
C ASP A 28 -15.36 -7.99 -20.70
N LYS A 29 -15.32 -6.82 -21.37
CA LYS A 29 -14.34 -5.75 -21.14
C LYS A 29 -14.94 -4.37 -20.88
N LEU A 30 -16.25 -4.25 -20.69
CA LEU A 30 -16.83 -3.06 -20.06
C LEU A 30 -17.06 -3.38 -18.59
N GLN A 31 -15.94 -3.50 -17.87
CA GLN A 31 -15.96 -3.29 -16.42
C GLN A 31 -16.29 -1.81 -16.21
N LEU A 32 -17.59 -1.52 -16.17
CA LEU A 32 -18.14 -0.30 -15.57
C LEU A 32 -17.95 -0.43 -14.07
N GLY A 33 -16.72 -0.20 -13.64
CA GLY A 33 -16.26 -0.33 -12.28
C GLY A 33 -14.76 -0.12 -12.29
N VAL A 34 -14.26 0.72 -11.38
CA VAL A 34 -12.83 0.80 -11.13
C VAL A 34 -12.40 -0.60 -10.73
N LYS A 35 -11.52 -1.24 -11.51
CA LYS A 35 -10.87 -2.49 -11.07
C LYS A 35 -10.12 -2.18 -9.79
N GLU A 36 -10.67 -2.59 -8.66
CA GLU A 36 -10.09 -2.30 -7.35
C GLU A 36 -8.66 -2.87 -7.22
N ASP A 37 -8.39 -3.95 -7.95
CA ASP A 37 -7.09 -4.63 -8.01
C ASP A 37 -6.00 -3.83 -8.75
N GLU A 38 -6.36 -2.74 -9.45
CA GLU A 38 -5.47 -1.98 -10.33
C GLU A 38 -5.52 -0.46 -10.01
N MET A 39 -5.83 -0.11 -8.75
CA MET A 39 -5.85 1.28 -8.25
C MET A 39 -4.49 1.67 -7.67
N TYR A 40 -4.01 2.87 -7.97
CA TYR A 40 -2.78 3.42 -7.41
C TYR A 40 -3.10 4.47 -6.37
N VAL A 41 -2.50 4.42 -5.18
CA VAL A 41 -2.54 5.57 -4.27
C VAL A 41 -1.36 6.47 -4.56
N SER A 42 -1.55 7.79 -4.56
CA SER A 42 -0.43 8.72 -4.46
C SER A 42 -0.61 9.65 -3.26
N ARG A 43 0.51 9.92 -2.58
CA ARG A 43 0.62 11.00 -1.60
C ARG A 43 0.84 12.29 -2.38
N ILE A 44 -0.10 13.22 -2.30
CA ILE A 44 -0.03 14.45 -3.08
C ILE A 44 0.48 15.61 -2.25
N ARG A 45 0.00 15.74 -1.01
CA ARG A 45 0.29 16.92 -0.17
C ARG A 45 0.49 16.54 1.28
N THR A 46 1.27 17.36 1.97
CA THR A 46 1.38 17.34 3.41
C THR A 46 1.04 18.74 3.94
N TYR A 47 0.46 18.83 5.13
CA TYR A 47 0.12 20.11 5.74
C TYR A 47 0.56 20.14 7.20
N ARG A 48 1.28 21.20 7.56
CA ARG A 48 1.74 21.45 8.93
C ARG A 48 1.17 22.77 9.41
N ALA A 49 0.51 22.74 10.57
CA ALA A 49 -0.14 23.92 11.14
C ALA A 49 -1.05 24.68 10.14
N GLY A 50 -1.72 23.93 9.25
CA GLY A 50 -2.61 24.49 8.23
C GLY A 50 -1.92 25.01 6.95
N VAL A 51 -0.59 24.93 6.86
CA VAL A 51 0.18 25.34 5.66
C VAL A 51 0.56 24.11 4.86
N GLU A 52 0.29 24.14 3.55
CA GLU A 52 0.75 23.12 2.61
C GLU A 52 2.27 23.11 2.52
N THR A 53 2.87 21.92 2.61
CA THR A 53 4.31 21.70 2.57
C THR A 53 4.63 20.68 1.49
N ASP A 54 5.56 21.01 0.61
CA ASP A 54 5.97 20.16 -0.52
C ASP A 54 6.65 18.86 -0.06
N SER A 55 7.30 18.89 1.11
CA SER A 55 7.81 17.69 1.77
C SER A 55 7.87 17.88 3.29
N VAL A 56 7.45 16.85 4.02
CA VAL A 56 7.64 16.76 5.47
C VAL A 56 8.33 15.44 5.77
N ALA A 57 9.52 15.55 6.34
CA ALA A 57 10.31 14.41 6.74
C ALA A 57 10.12 13.98 8.20
N GLY A 58 9.59 14.87 9.04
CA GLY A 58 9.37 14.57 10.45
C GLY A 58 8.73 15.72 11.22
N ILE A 59 8.08 15.39 12.33
CA ILE A 59 7.38 16.29 13.25
C ILE A 59 7.94 16.19 14.67
N LYS A 60 7.56 17.11 15.56
CA LYS A 60 7.84 16.95 16.99
C LYS A 60 6.85 16.01 17.68
N VAL A 61 7.24 15.47 18.82
CA VAL A 61 6.29 14.88 19.78
C VAL A 61 5.19 15.90 20.08
N SER A 62 3.94 15.43 20.09
CA SER A 62 2.70 16.22 20.21
C SER A 62 2.37 17.16 19.05
N GLU A 63 3.22 17.28 18.03
CA GLU A 63 2.90 18.04 16.82
C GLU A 63 1.98 17.23 15.89
N HIS A 64 1.18 17.93 15.10
CA HIS A 64 0.28 17.32 14.13
C HIS A 64 0.78 17.53 12.69
N LEU A 65 0.57 16.51 11.88
CA LEU A 65 0.75 16.52 10.43
C LEU A 65 -0.55 16.06 9.79
N ILE A 66 -0.96 16.72 8.71
CA ILE A 66 -2.02 16.21 7.84
C ILE A 66 -1.37 15.68 6.57
N ILE A 67 -1.73 14.48 6.17
CA ILE A 67 -1.33 13.91 4.88
C ILE A 67 -2.54 13.76 3.97
N GLU A 68 -2.36 14.01 2.68
CA GLU A 68 -3.37 13.79 1.65
C GLU A 68 -3.01 12.58 0.77
N GLY A 69 -3.94 11.63 0.71
CA GLY A 69 -3.91 10.53 -0.24
C GLY A 69 -5.02 10.65 -1.27
N ARG A 70 -4.73 10.33 -2.53
CA ARG A 70 -5.76 10.11 -3.56
C ARG A 70 -5.52 8.80 -4.29
N ALA A 71 -6.62 8.14 -4.62
CA ALA A 71 -6.62 6.98 -5.49
C ALA A 71 -6.69 7.42 -6.95
N TYR A 72 -5.87 6.80 -7.80
CA TYR A 72 -5.78 7.00 -9.23
C TYR A 72 -6.04 5.67 -9.93
N ASN A 73 -6.73 5.73 -11.06
CA ASN A 73 -6.80 4.61 -11.98
C ASN A 73 -5.52 4.52 -12.83
N GLN A 74 -5.44 3.47 -13.66
CA GLN A 74 -4.31 3.20 -14.56
C GLN A 74 -4.01 4.31 -15.57
N ASN A 75 -5.01 5.15 -15.87
CA ASN A 75 -4.88 6.27 -16.78
C ASN A 75 -4.39 7.55 -16.07
N GLY A 76 -3.99 7.45 -14.79
CA GLY A 76 -3.59 8.60 -13.99
C GLY A 76 -4.73 9.57 -13.67
N THR A 77 -5.98 9.11 -13.77
CA THR A 77 -7.17 9.90 -13.42
C THR A 77 -7.62 9.56 -12.00
N ILE A 78 -8.07 10.56 -11.25
CA ILE A 78 -8.55 10.35 -9.89
C ILE A 78 -9.79 9.44 -9.91
N ALA A 79 -9.76 8.38 -9.10
CA ALA A 79 -10.86 7.45 -8.94
C ALA A 79 -11.75 7.91 -7.77
N SER A 80 -12.80 8.67 -8.08
CA SER A 80 -13.67 9.35 -7.10
C SER A 80 -14.44 8.41 -6.16
N ASP A 81 -14.65 7.15 -6.56
CA ASP A 81 -15.41 6.17 -5.77
C ASP A 81 -14.52 5.27 -4.90
N SER A 82 -13.21 5.45 -4.98
CA SER A 82 -12.23 4.60 -4.30
C SER A 82 -11.87 5.15 -2.91
N ALA A 83 -11.70 4.25 -1.94
CA ALA A 83 -11.31 4.61 -0.58
C ALA A 83 -9.79 4.49 -0.38
N VAL A 84 -9.21 5.47 0.31
CA VAL A 84 -7.83 5.39 0.80
C VAL A 84 -7.87 5.17 2.30
N ALA A 85 -7.47 3.99 2.74
CA ALA A 85 -7.20 3.70 4.14
C ALA A 85 -5.83 4.26 4.53
N MET A 86 -5.70 4.69 5.79
CA MET A 86 -4.41 5.12 6.34
C MET A 86 -4.15 4.41 7.65
N THR A 87 -2.99 3.78 7.78
CA THR A 87 -2.53 3.10 9.00
C THR A 87 -1.11 3.52 9.34
N THR A 88 -0.71 3.32 10.58
CA THR A 88 0.66 3.56 11.07
C THR A 88 1.27 2.23 11.47
N THR A 89 2.54 2.01 11.18
CA THR A 89 3.24 0.76 11.55
C THR A 89 3.60 0.69 13.04
N ASP A 90 3.61 1.84 13.73
CA ASP A 90 3.81 1.89 15.18
C ASP A 90 3.08 3.09 15.81
N GLU A 91 1.91 2.83 16.40
CA GLU A 91 1.12 3.83 17.12
C GLU A 91 1.84 4.44 18.33
N LYS A 92 2.89 3.79 18.86
CA LYS A 92 3.70 4.35 19.95
C LYS A 92 4.61 5.48 19.48
N ILE A 93 4.97 5.51 18.20
CA ILE A 93 5.83 6.55 17.60
C ILE A 93 4.95 7.66 17.00
N ALA A 94 3.97 7.31 16.16
CA ALA A 94 2.98 8.26 15.67
C ALA A 94 1.60 7.62 15.53
N LYS A 95 0.57 8.37 15.89
CA LYS A 95 -0.81 7.92 15.89
C LYS A 95 -1.63 8.65 14.83
N ILE A 96 -2.46 7.90 14.11
CA ILE A 96 -3.50 8.48 13.25
C ILE A 96 -4.72 8.77 14.13
N LEU A 97 -5.01 10.05 14.34
CA LEU A 97 -6.12 10.49 15.20
C LEU A 97 -7.47 10.39 14.49
N SER A 98 -7.48 10.68 13.19
CA SER A 98 -8.69 10.63 12.37
C SER A 98 -8.32 10.53 10.90
N VAL A 99 -9.18 9.85 10.14
CA VAL A 99 -9.16 9.88 8.67
C VAL A 99 -10.50 10.44 8.21
N TYR A 100 -10.48 11.44 7.32
CA TYR A 100 -11.70 12.01 6.76
C TYR A 100 -11.57 12.22 5.25
N ARG A 101 -12.70 12.15 4.57
CA ARG A 101 -12.80 12.39 3.13
C ARG A 101 -13.20 13.84 2.86
N SER A 102 -12.57 14.47 1.87
CA SER A 102 -13.05 15.73 1.31
C SER A 102 -12.81 15.74 -0.20
N LYS A 103 -13.90 15.87 -0.97
CA LYS A 103 -13.92 15.71 -2.43
C LYS A 103 -13.32 14.33 -2.84
N ASP A 104 -12.29 14.37 -3.68
CA ASP A 104 -11.61 13.20 -4.25
C ASP A 104 -10.35 12.80 -3.45
N SER A 105 -10.26 13.26 -2.20
CA SER A 105 -9.11 13.07 -1.32
C SER A 105 -9.49 12.52 0.03
N TYR A 106 -8.55 11.76 0.60
CA TYR A 106 -8.57 11.32 1.98
C TYR A 106 -7.45 12.01 2.74
N TYR A 107 -7.78 12.52 3.92
CA TYR A 107 -6.87 13.24 4.78
C TYR A 107 -6.71 12.49 6.10
N GLY A 108 -5.47 12.19 6.45
CA GLY A 108 -5.10 11.59 7.73
C GLY A 108 -4.49 12.64 8.65
N VAL A 109 -5.05 12.79 9.85
CA VAL A 109 -4.47 13.62 10.91
C VAL A 109 -3.57 12.75 11.76
N ILE A 110 -2.27 13.05 11.77
CA ILE A 110 -1.23 12.28 12.43
C ILE A 110 -0.66 13.10 13.56
N ARG A 111 -0.45 12.49 14.74
CA ARG A 111 0.25 13.10 15.87
C ARG A 111 1.50 12.30 16.19
N GLY A 112 2.62 12.98 16.43
CA GLY A 112 3.82 12.34 16.98
C GLY A 112 3.61 12.00 18.46
N GLU A 113 3.77 10.75 18.85
CA GLU A 113 3.58 10.29 20.24
C GLU A 113 4.92 10.16 20.97
N ASN A 114 5.92 9.58 20.32
CA ASN A 114 7.23 9.33 20.93
C ASN A 114 8.36 9.47 19.91
N PHE A 115 9.58 9.65 20.40
CA PHE A 115 10.79 9.71 19.58
C PHE A 115 10.98 8.42 18.76
N GLY A 116 11.22 8.58 17.45
CA GLY A 116 11.50 7.45 16.54
C GLY A 116 11.15 7.78 15.11
N SER A 117 11.09 6.76 14.26
CA SER A 117 10.58 6.86 12.88
C SER A 117 9.56 5.77 12.61
N VAL A 118 8.58 6.08 11.78
CA VAL A 118 7.43 5.21 11.49
C VAL A 118 7.04 5.33 10.02
N GLU A 119 6.38 4.30 9.51
CA GLU A 119 5.71 4.35 8.21
C GLU A 119 4.22 4.60 8.40
N ILE A 120 3.71 5.56 7.63
CA ILE A 120 2.28 5.77 7.46
C ILE A 120 1.90 5.15 6.13
N LEU A 121 1.10 4.09 6.15
CA LEU A 121 0.71 3.35 4.97
C LEU A 121 -0.58 3.94 4.42
N LEU A 122 -0.58 4.31 3.14
CA LEU A 122 -1.78 4.72 2.42
C LEU A 122 -2.18 3.59 1.46
N THR A 123 -3.36 3.01 1.66
CA THR A 123 -3.80 1.81 0.95
C THR A 123 -5.11 2.04 0.20
N SER A 124 -5.19 1.62 -1.06
CA SER A 124 -6.42 1.58 -1.86
C SER A 124 -6.40 0.34 -2.72
N GLY A 125 -7.43 -0.51 -2.59
CA GLY A 125 -7.45 -1.80 -3.26
C GLY A 125 -6.26 -2.67 -2.84
N SER A 126 -5.51 -3.19 -3.81
CA SER A 126 -4.33 -4.03 -3.59
C SER A 126 -3.02 -3.25 -3.36
N VAL A 127 -3.02 -1.93 -3.59
CA VAL A 127 -1.80 -1.09 -3.59
C VAL A 127 -1.65 -0.35 -2.26
N THR A 128 -0.44 -0.40 -1.71
CA THR A 128 -0.03 0.33 -0.51
C THR A 128 1.18 1.21 -0.81
N VAL A 129 1.11 2.49 -0.44
CA VAL A 129 2.21 3.44 -0.57
C VAL A 129 2.67 3.90 0.81
N PRO A 130 3.92 3.65 1.20
CA PRO A 130 4.44 4.08 2.50
C PRO A 130 4.86 5.55 2.47
N PHE A 131 4.55 6.27 3.54
CA PHE A 131 5.06 7.60 3.87
C PHE A 131 5.90 7.54 5.14
N TYR A 132 7.20 7.74 4.98
CA TYR A 132 8.17 7.75 6.08
C TYR A 132 8.11 9.03 6.88
N LEU A 133 7.92 8.90 8.19
CA LEU A 133 7.78 10.02 9.12
C LEU A 133 8.71 9.86 10.33
N GLY A 134 9.58 10.84 10.56
CA GLY A 134 10.33 10.97 11.81
C GLY A 134 9.54 11.72 12.89
N VAL A 135 9.68 11.31 14.15
CA VAL A 135 9.18 12.04 15.32
C VAL A 135 10.34 12.40 16.23
N SER A 136 10.47 13.68 16.56
CA SER A 136 11.61 14.23 17.32
C SER A 136 11.17 14.96 18.59
N THR A 137 12.07 15.09 19.56
CA THR A 137 11.83 15.87 20.79
C THR A 137 12.24 17.35 20.67
N GLY A 138 13.00 17.72 19.63
CA GLY A 138 13.68 19.03 19.55
C GLY A 138 13.25 19.90 18.37
N THR A 139 13.45 19.43 17.14
CA THR A 139 13.27 20.22 15.90
C THR A 139 12.28 19.56 14.95
N SER A 140 11.29 20.32 14.52
CA SER A 140 10.32 19.91 13.50
C SER A 140 10.99 19.96 12.13
N GLY A 141 10.75 18.98 11.27
CA GLY A 141 11.28 18.94 9.89
C GLY A 141 12.63 18.25 9.68
N ALA A 142 13.33 17.81 10.74
CA ALA A 142 14.53 16.99 10.57
C ALA A 142 14.17 15.60 10.03
N GLN A 143 14.80 15.18 8.92
CA GLN A 143 14.79 13.77 8.51
C GLN A 143 15.35 12.93 9.65
N LYS A 144 14.59 11.93 10.09
CA LYS A 144 15.08 10.90 11.00
C LYS A 144 15.40 9.65 10.19
N PRO A 145 16.36 8.85 10.65
CA PRO A 145 16.62 7.58 9.98
C PRO A 145 15.37 6.71 9.97
N TYR A 146 15.12 5.98 8.90
CA TYR A 146 13.94 5.12 8.75
C TYR A 146 14.34 3.80 8.09
N ILE A 147 13.55 2.74 8.30
CA ILE A 147 13.74 1.47 7.59
C ILE A 147 12.76 1.42 6.44
N LYS A 148 13.24 1.16 5.23
CA LYS A 148 12.44 1.08 4.01
C LYS A 148 12.54 -0.30 3.40
N PHE A 149 11.41 -0.98 3.25
CA PHE A 149 11.34 -2.18 2.43
C PHE A 149 11.65 -1.85 0.96
N SER A 150 12.50 -2.66 0.33
CA SER A 150 12.89 -2.51 -1.08
C SER A 150 11.76 -2.91 -2.02
N SER A 151 10.98 -3.92 -1.62
CA SER A 151 9.78 -4.38 -2.30
C SER A 151 8.82 -4.97 -1.26
N ILE A 152 7.54 -4.65 -1.39
CA ILE A 152 6.46 -5.21 -0.57
C ILE A 152 5.47 -5.87 -1.53
N SER A 153 5.14 -7.14 -1.29
CA SER A 153 4.02 -7.82 -1.95
C SER A 153 2.97 -8.12 -0.89
N THR A 154 1.74 -7.74 -1.19
CA THR A 154 0.53 -8.04 -0.40
C THR A 154 -0.08 -9.39 -0.77
N ASP A 155 0.47 -10.07 -1.78
CA ASP A 155 -0.02 -11.38 -2.20
C ASP A 155 0.19 -12.39 -1.07
N PRO A 156 -0.77 -13.30 -0.81
CA PRO A 156 -0.57 -14.35 0.18
C PRO A 156 0.65 -15.22 -0.14
N ILE A 157 1.36 -15.66 0.89
CA ILE A 157 2.36 -16.73 0.78
C ILE A 157 1.61 -18.05 0.81
N THR A 158 1.78 -18.90 -0.19
CA THR A 158 1.21 -20.26 -0.16
C THR A 158 1.82 -21.07 0.98
N VAL A 159 1.01 -21.83 1.71
CA VAL A 159 1.50 -22.78 2.74
C VAL A 159 2.61 -23.67 2.18
N GLY A 160 3.72 -23.78 2.91
CA GLY A 160 4.91 -24.53 2.52
C GLY A 160 5.89 -23.74 1.64
N SER A 161 5.47 -22.63 1.04
CA SER A 161 6.33 -21.74 0.23
C SER A 161 7.00 -20.68 1.10
N ALA A 162 8.05 -20.05 0.55
CA ALA A 162 8.77 -18.97 1.21
C ALA A 162 8.88 -17.73 0.33
N ARG A 163 8.98 -16.56 0.95
CA ARG A 163 9.19 -15.27 0.30
C ARG A 163 10.31 -14.50 0.99
N GLN A 164 11.15 -13.87 0.18
CA GLN A 164 12.18 -12.96 0.67
C GLN A 164 11.65 -11.53 0.78
N TYR A 165 11.92 -10.91 1.92
CA TYR A 165 11.71 -9.49 2.18
C TYR A 165 13.08 -8.84 2.36
N ASN A 166 13.26 -7.65 1.78
CA ASN A 166 14.50 -6.88 1.93
C ASN A 166 14.14 -5.49 2.42
N ALA A 167 14.94 -4.95 3.33
CA ALA A 167 14.79 -3.60 3.83
C ALA A 167 16.14 -2.92 4.02
N ASN A 168 16.14 -1.60 3.87
CA ASN A 168 17.30 -0.76 4.03
C ASN A 168 17.08 0.19 5.20
N TYR A 169 18.07 0.33 6.07
CA TYR A 169 18.14 1.50 6.95
C TYR A 169 18.58 2.70 6.13
N VAL A 170 17.79 3.76 6.13
CA VAL A 170 18.08 5.04 5.48
C VAL A 170 18.38 6.04 6.58
N ASP A 171 19.54 6.69 6.53
CA ASP A 171 19.93 7.68 7.53
C ASP A 171 19.17 9.01 7.40
N SER A 172 19.45 9.95 8.32
CA SER A 172 18.84 11.28 8.32
C SER A 172 19.20 12.15 7.11
N ASN A 173 20.13 11.71 6.25
CA ASN A 173 20.52 12.39 5.02
C ASN A 173 19.90 11.72 3.78
N GLY A 174 19.10 10.67 3.96
CA GLY A 174 18.52 9.90 2.87
C GLY A 174 19.47 8.85 2.27
N ALA A 175 20.63 8.60 2.88
CA ALA A 175 21.58 7.61 2.41
C ALA A 175 21.28 6.21 3.01
N VAL A 176 21.37 5.17 2.19
CA VAL A 176 21.27 3.79 2.67
C VAL A 176 22.52 3.45 3.50
N SER A 177 22.31 3.09 4.76
CA SER A 177 23.40 2.65 5.63
C SER A 177 23.88 1.26 5.21
N THR A 178 25.18 1.11 5.02
CA THR A 178 25.81 -0.17 4.69
C THR A 178 26.23 -0.96 5.92
N SER A 179 26.29 -0.30 7.09
CA SER A 179 26.82 -0.83 8.35
C SER A 179 25.75 -1.12 9.42
N THR A 180 24.56 -0.51 9.32
CA THR A 180 23.48 -0.74 10.29
C THR A 180 22.85 -2.11 10.05
N ALA A 181 22.87 -2.97 11.07
CA ALA A 181 22.21 -4.26 11.02
C ALA A 181 20.74 -4.14 11.41
N LEU A 182 19.87 -4.82 10.66
CA LEU A 182 18.45 -4.92 10.95
C LEU A 182 18.12 -6.20 11.71
N VAL A 183 17.18 -6.09 12.65
CA VAL A 183 16.64 -7.16 13.46
C VAL A 183 15.23 -7.47 12.97
N TRP A 184 14.98 -8.73 12.61
CA TRP A 184 13.73 -9.19 12.02
C TRP A 184 12.95 -10.05 13.02
N SER A 185 11.63 -9.89 13.07
CA SER A 185 10.75 -10.61 13.99
C SER A 185 9.33 -10.72 13.44
N LEU A 186 8.56 -11.70 13.92
CA LEU A 186 7.13 -11.81 13.63
C LEU A 186 6.29 -11.33 14.81
N VAL A 187 5.18 -10.65 14.52
CA VAL A 187 4.23 -10.14 15.51
C VAL A 187 2.80 -10.57 15.13
N PRO A 188 2.07 -11.29 16.01
CA PRO A 188 2.62 -12.00 17.17
C PRO A 188 3.71 -13.00 16.73
N ALA A 189 4.58 -13.39 17.65
CA ALA A 189 5.55 -14.44 17.40
C ALA A 189 4.83 -15.80 17.32
N ASP A 190 4.18 -16.04 16.18
CA ASP A 190 3.34 -17.20 15.92
C ASP A 190 3.95 -18.06 14.81
N GLU A 191 4.86 -18.95 15.22
CA GLU A 191 5.51 -19.90 14.32
C GLU A 191 4.55 -20.96 13.72
N MET A 192 3.29 -21.03 14.19
CA MET A 192 2.29 -21.90 13.59
C MET A 192 1.79 -21.36 12.25
N VAL A 193 1.71 -20.04 12.10
CA VAL A 193 1.26 -19.37 10.86
C VAL A 193 2.41 -19.15 9.91
N ALA A 194 3.51 -18.56 10.37
CA ALA A 194 4.70 -18.31 9.55
C ALA A 194 5.97 -18.32 10.40
N LYS A 195 7.12 -18.56 9.78
CA LYS A 195 8.43 -18.49 10.46
C LYS A 195 9.49 -17.82 9.61
N ILE A 196 10.48 -17.21 10.26
CA ILE A 196 11.68 -16.69 9.57
C ILE A 196 12.64 -17.86 9.35
N ALA A 197 12.72 -18.35 8.12
CA ALA A 197 13.55 -19.49 7.74
C ALA A 197 15.04 -19.12 7.68
N SER A 198 15.36 -17.88 7.29
CA SER A 198 16.72 -17.32 7.32
C SER A 198 16.68 -15.80 7.33
N GLN A 199 17.76 -15.17 7.77
CA GLN A 199 17.91 -13.72 7.78
C GLN A 199 19.36 -13.28 7.53
N THR A 200 19.51 -12.14 6.87
CA THR A 200 20.75 -11.38 6.69
C THR A 200 20.63 -10.03 7.39
N LYS A 201 21.65 -9.18 7.28
CA LYS A 201 21.60 -7.83 7.86
C LYS A 201 20.49 -6.93 7.28
N ASP A 202 20.00 -7.25 6.09
CA ASP A 202 19.13 -6.43 5.24
C ASP A 202 17.98 -7.23 4.60
N GLY A 203 17.82 -8.51 4.97
CA GLY A 203 16.72 -9.32 4.46
C GLY A 203 16.31 -10.46 5.37
N ALA A 204 15.08 -10.92 5.19
CA ALA A 204 14.52 -12.08 5.87
C ALA A 204 13.74 -12.95 4.87
N VAL A 205 13.88 -14.27 4.98
CA VAL A 205 13.08 -15.23 4.24
C VAL A 205 11.99 -15.77 5.16
N VAL A 206 10.74 -15.46 4.87
CA VAL A 206 9.58 -15.92 5.64
C VAL A 206 8.92 -17.10 4.92
N GLN A 207 8.72 -18.19 5.65
CA GLN A 207 8.03 -19.38 5.18
C GLN A 207 6.60 -19.43 5.76
N GLY A 208 5.60 -19.65 4.90
CA GLY A 208 4.23 -19.90 5.33
C GLY A 208 4.08 -21.32 5.88
N VAL A 209 3.53 -21.46 7.08
CA VAL A 209 3.39 -22.73 7.81
C VAL A 209 1.93 -23.20 7.85
N SER A 210 1.00 -22.29 8.17
CA SER A 210 -0.44 -22.55 8.09
C SER A 210 -1.19 -21.28 7.71
N THR A 211 -2.43 -21.42 7.23
CA THR A 211 -3.28 -20.27 6.90
C THR A 211 -3.43 -19.34 8.10
N GLY A 212 -3.28 -18.03 7.88
CA GLY A 212 -3.36 -17.02 8.93
C GLY A 212 -2.71 -15.70 8.53
N GLU A 213 -2.67 -14.76 9.48
CA GLU A 213 -2.04 -13.45 9.28
C GLU A 213 -1.07 -13.16 10.43
N VAL A 214 0.13 -12.69 10.08
CA VAL A 214 1.15 -12.18 11.01
C VAL A 214 1.78 -10.93 10.42
N GLU A 215 2.50 -10.17 11.23
CA GLU A 215 3.25 -9.00 10.80
C GLU A 215 4.75 -9.30 10.86
N LEU A 216 5.49 -9.06 9.77
CA LEU A 216 6.95 -9.06 9.77
C LEU A 216 7.43 -7.67 10.18
N LEU A 217 7.96 -7.57 11.39
CA LEU A 217 8.53 -6.37 11.98
C LEU A 217 10.05 -6.37 11.80
N VAL A 218 10.57 -5.27 11.27
CA VAL A 218 12.00 -5.02 11.12
C VAL A 218 12.40 -3.78 11.90
N LYS A 219 13.52 -3.87 12.61
CA LYS A 219 14.03 -2.83 13.51
C LYS A 219 15.52 -2.62 13.34
N ASP A 220 16.04 -1.47 13.73
CA ASP A 220 17.47 -1.31 13.97
C ASP A 220 17.86 -1.99 15.29
N ALA A 221 19.15 -2.31 15.44
CA ALA A 221 19.66 -2.97 16.65
C ALA A 221 19.41 -2.17 17.94
N GLU A 222 19.33 -0.84 17.84
CA GLU A 222 19.07 0.06 18.96
C GLU A 222 17.56 0.24 19.25
N ASN A 223 16.68 -0.35 18.41
CA ASN A 223 15.22 -0.26 18.53
C ASN A 223 14.72 1.20 18.58
N THR A 224 15.31 2.06 17.75
CA THR A 224 14.93 3.46 17.56
C THR A 224 14.13 3.70 16.28
N VAL A 225 14.21 2.75 15.34
CA VAL A 225 13.57 2.79 14.03
C VAL A 225 12.91 1.44 13.76
N ALA A 226 11.65 1.47 13.33
CA ALA A 226 10.92 0.27 12.97
C ALA A 226 10.15 0.45 11.65
N SER A 227 9.96 -0.65 10.94
CA SER A 227 9.02 -0.77 9.83
C SER A 227 8.41 -2.16 9.85
N SER A 228 7.26 -2.34 9.22
CA SER A 228 6.57 -3.62 9.22
C SER A 228 5.78 -3.87 7.95
N VAL A 229 5.48 -5.15 7.70
CA VAL A 229 4.65 -5.59 6.60
C VAL A 229 3.73 -6.72 7.06
N ALA A 230 2.44 -6.61 6.75
CA ALA A 230 1.49 -7.68 6.98
C ALA A 230 1.76 -8.85 6.02
N ILE A 231 1.77 -10.06 6.55
CA ILE A 231 1.94 -11.31 5.82
C ILE A 231 0.68 -12.14 5.98
N LYS A 232 0.06 -12.45 4.84
CA LYS A 232 -1.03 -13.42 4.75
C LYS A 232 -0.48 -14.74 4.27
N VAL A 233 -0.87 -15.84 4.91
CA VAL A 233 -0.53 -17.20 4.48
C VAL A 233 -1.82 -17.91 4.08
N ASN A 234 -1.83 -18.55 2.91
CA ASN A 234 -2.98 -19.29 2.37
C ASN A 234 -2.62 -20.71 1.95
#